data_AF-Q083S2-F1
#
_entry.id   AF-Q083S2-F1
#
_cell.length_a   1.000
_cell.length_b   1.000
_cell.length_c   1.000
_cell.angle_alpha   90.00
_cell.angle_beta   90.00
_cell.angle_gamma   90.00
#
_symmetry.space_group_name_H-M   'P 1'
#
loop_
_entity.id
_entity.type
_entity.pdbx_description
1 polymer ?
#
loop_
_entity_poly.entity_id
_entity_poly.type
_entity_poly.pdbx_seq_one_letter_code
_entity_poly.pdbx_strand_id
1 'polypeptide(L)'
;MKSKAAFNHILGHYRAQKVGLPFNIHSGDRIKVAMILGALDCLYWQALGNGLTNLAKGIGRTIIHSYKYHQIRLPGHPAAGYQVNGYPKIDLKAVLGGAA
;
A
#
# COMPACT_ATOMS: atom_id res chain seq x y z
N MET A 1 -5.23 27.40 7.50
CA MET A 1 -4.10 26.51 7.85
C MET A 1 -4.55 25.22 8.54
N LYS A 2 -5.29 24.33 7.86
CA LYS A 2 -5.63 22.97 8.37
C LYS A 2 -4.57 21.90 8.03
N SER A 3 -3.59 22.24 7.18
CA SER A 3 -2.64 21.30 6.57
C SER A 3 -1.60 20.71 7.54
N LYS A 4 -1.11 21.48 8.52
CA LYS A 4 -0.02 21.03 9.40
C LYS A 4 -0.48 19.98 10.43
N ALA A 5 -1.65 20.18 11.02
CA ALA A 5 -2.23 19.22 11.97
C ALA A 5 -2.60 17.90 11.28
N ALA A 6 -3.28 17.98 10.14
CA ALA A 6 -3.64 16.81 9.34
C ALA A 6 -2.38 16.05 8.87
N PHE A 7 -1.35 16.77 8.40
CA PHE A 7 -0.09 16.15 8.01
C PHE A 7 0.59 15.41 9.17
N ASN A 8 0.73 16.05 10.32
CA ASN A 8 1.37 15.42 11.49
C ASN A 8 0.59 14.21 11.99
N HIS A 9 -0.73 14.28 11.99
CA HIS A 9 -1.61 13.18 12.35
C HIS A 9 -1.41 11.98 11.40
N ILE A 10 -1.55 12.19 10.09
CA ILE A 10 -1.40 11.11 9.08
C ILE A 10 0.02 10.55 9.10
N LEU A 11 1.04 11.40 9.23
CA LEU A 11 2.44 10.99 9.31
C LEU A 11 2.72 10.12 10.55
N GLY A 12 2.14 10.47 11.70
CA GLY A 12 2.25 9.68 12.93
C GLY A 12 1.68 8.27 12.74
N HIS A 13 0.47 8.16 12.22
CA HIS A 13 -0.15 6.88 11.93
C HIS A 13 0.64 6.07 10.90
N TYR A 14 1.07 6.70 9.79
CA TYR A 14 1.88 6.04 8.78
C TYR A 14 3.18 5.46 9.36
N ARG A 15 3.90 6.21 10.20
CA ARG A 15 5.13 5.73 10.84
C ARG A 15 4.88 4.50 11.73
N ALA A 16 3.82 4.53 12.54
CA ALA A 16 3.46 3.39 13.39
C ALA A 16 3.16 2.14 12.55
N GLN A 17 2.35 2.27 11.50
CA GLN A 17 2.03 1.15 10.61
C GLN A 17 3.25 0.64 9.84
N LYS A 18 4.11 1.54 9.36
CA LYS A 18 5.33 1.19 8.62
C LYS A 18 6.32 0.39 9.47
N VAL A 19 6.45 0.71 10.77
CA VAL A 19 7.32 -0.04 11.70
C VAL A 19 6.70 -1.39 12.07
N GLY A 20 5.38 -1.43 12.29
CA GLY A 20 4.68 -2.67 12.63
C GLY A 20 4.64 -3.70 11.50
N LEU A 21 4.64 -3.25 10.24
CA LEU A 21 4.44 -4.13 9.08
C LEU A 21 5.53 -5.22 8.95
N PRO A 22 6.85 -4.91 8.92
CA PRO A 22 7.89 -5.94 8.85
C PRO A 22 7.84 -6.94 10.01
N PHE A 23 7.54 -6.47 11.22
CA PHE A 23 7.44 -7.32 12.40
C PHE A 23 6.33 -8.38 12.25
N ASN A 24 5.14 -7.97 11.81
CA ASN A 24 4.01 -8.87 11.64
C ASN A 24 4.14 -9.78 10.41
N ILE A 25 4.86 -9.33 9.38
CA ILE A 25 5.26 -10.19 8.26
C ILE A 25 6.18 -11.31 8.77
N HIS A 26 7.19 -10.96 9.57
CA HIS A 26 8.17 -11.91 10.09
C HIS A 26 7.54 -12.91 11.07
N SER A 27 6.58 -12.46 11.90
CA SER A 27 5.84 -13.35 12.79
C SER A 27 4.85 -14.28 12.07
N GLY A 28 4.57 -14.04 10.78
CA GLY A 28 3.59 -14.80 10.02
C GLY A 28 2.12 -14.50 10.36
N ASP A 29 1.86 -13.44 11.15
CA ASP A 29 0.50 -13.06 11.56
C ASP A 29 -0.25 -12.39 10.39
N ARG A 30 -0.90 -13.23 9.58
CA ARG A 30 -1.62 -12.81 8.38
C ARG A 30 -2.75 -11.82 8.66
N ILE A 31 -3.41 -11.94 9.80
CA ILE A 31 -4.53 -11.05 10.17
C ILE A 31 -3.98 -9.66 10.46
N LYS A 32 -2.91 -9.56 11.26
CA LYS A 32 -2.27 -8.25 11.52
C LYS A 32 -1.68 -7.62 10.27
N VAL A 33 -1.08 -8.40 9.37
CA VAL A 33 -0.62 -7.87 8.09
C VAL A 33 -1.77 -7.30 7.28
N ALA A 34 -2.92 -7.99 7.19
CA ALA A 34 -4.10 -7.48 6.50
C ALA A 34 -4.64 -6.18 7.14
N MET A 35 -4.72 -6.13 8.48
CA MET A 35 -5.16 -4.92 9.19
C MET A 35 -4.24 -3.72 8.93
N ILE A 36 -2.92 -3.95 8.97
CA ILE A 36 -1.93 -2.89 8.71
C ILE A 36 -2.03 -2.39 7.27
N LEU A 37 -2.20 -3.29 6.30
CA LEU A 37 -2.39 -2.90 4.89
C LEU A 37 -3.66 -2.08 4.70
N GLY A 38 -4.78 -2.48 5.31
CA GLY A 38 -6.02 -1.70 5.28
C GLY A 38 -5.86 -0.32 5.90
N ALA A 39 -5.17 -0.22 7.04
CA ALA A 39 -4.86 1.07 7.65
C ALA A 39 -4.00 1.96 6.74
N LEU A 40 -2.99 1.39 6.08
CA LEU A 40 -2.15 2.11 5.11
C LEU A 40 -2.96 2.59 3.89
N ASP A 41 -3.91 1.80 3.39
CA ASP A 41 -4.79 2.20 2.29
C ASP A 41 -5.69 3.38 2.68
N CYS A 42 -6.30 3.33 3.88
CA CYS A 42 -7.06 4.45 4.42
C CYS A 42 -6.21 5.73 4.52
N LEU A 43 -4.98 5.62 5.03
CA LEU A 43 -4.06 6.76 5.15
C LEU A 43 -3.63 7.30 3.78
N TYR A 44 -3.49 6.44 2.77
CA TYR A 44 -3.21 6.84 1.39
C TYR A 44 -4.32 7.75 0.84
N TRP A 45 -5.58 7.31 0.95
CA TRP A 45 -6.72 8.10 0.49
C TRP A 45 -6.93 9.37 1.31
N GLN A 46 -6.73 9.32 2.64
CA GLN A 46 -6.76 10.52 3.49
C GLN A 46 -5.67 11.52 3.09
N ALA A 47 -4.45 11.06 2.80
CA ALA A 47 -3.37 11.92 2.35
C ALA A 47 -3.72 12.59 1.01
N LEU A 48 -4.28 11.85 0.06
CA LEU A 48 -4.75 12.41 -1.22
C LEU A 48 -5.86 13.46 -1.02
N GLY A 49 -6.88 13.14 -0.22
CA GLY A 49 -7.98 14.07 0.08
C GLY A 49 -7.53 15.37 0.76
N ASN A 50 -6.36 15.35 1.41
CA ASN A 50 -5.75 16.54 2.02
C ASN A 50 -4.65 17.20 1.16
N GLY A 51 -4.47 16.78 -0.10
CA GLY A 51 -3.45 17.33 -1.01
C GLY A 51 -2.01 16.93 -0.65
N LEU A 52 -1.81 15.97 0.25
CA LEU A 52 -0.50 15.50 0.72
C LEU A 52 0.08 14.44 -0.25
N THR A 53 0.21 14.79 -1.52
CA THR A 53 0.56 13.88 -2.62
C THR A 53 1.87 13.13 -2.41
N ASN A 54 2.90 13.80 -1.87
CA ASN A 54 4.19 13.17 -1.58
C ASN A 54 4.09 12.13 -0.45
N LEU A 55 3.25 12.39 0.55
CA LEU A 55 2.99 11.44 1.63
C LEU A 55 2.23 10.23 1.08
N ALA A 56 1.17 10.46 0.29
CA ALA A 56 0.42 9.40 -0.38
C ALA A 56 1.34 8.51 -1.23
N LYS A 57 2.23 9.10 -2.05
CA LYS A 57 3.25 8.34 -2.81
C LYS A 57 4.15 7.49 -1.90
N GLY A 58 4.57 8.02 -0.76
CA GLY A 58 5.38 7.29 0.22
C GLY A 58 4.64 6.09 0.83
N ILE A 59 3.36 6.27 1.15
CA ILE A 59 2.48 5.21 1.66
C ILE A 59 2.30 4.13 0.59
N GLY A 60 1.92 4.51 -0.64
CA GLY A 60 1.74 3.58 -1.75
C GLY A 60 2.98 2.74 -2.05
N ARG A 61 4.18 3.36 -2.03
CA ARG A 61 5.45 2.62 -2.16
C ARG A 61 5.66 1.60 -1.04
N THR A 62 5.27 1.93 0.19
CA THR A 62 5.40 1.01 1.34
C THR A 62 4.50 -0.21 1.16
N ILE A 63 3.24 0.01 0.76
CA ILE A 63 2.27 -1.06 0.45
C ILE A 63 2.80 -1.97 -0.66
N ILE A 64 3.23 -1.39 -1.79
CA ILE A 64 3.74 -2.15 -2.94
C ILE A 64 5.00 -2.95 -2.57
N HIS A 65 5.91 -2.34 -1.82
CA HIS A 65 7.15 -2.99 -1.41
C HIS A 65 6.89 -4.17 -0.48
N SER A 66 5.89 -4.09 0.41
CA SER A 66 5.61 -5.16 1.36
C SER A 66 5.14 -6.45 0.69
N TYR A 67 4.47 -6.35 -0.47
CA TYR A 67 4.01 -7.52 -1.24
C TYR A 67 5.10 -8.47 -1.69
N LYS A 68 6.38 -8.05 -1.65
CA LYS A 68 7.52 -8.94 -1.89
C LYS A 68 7.69 -10.01 -0.81
N TYR A 69 7.14 -9.78 0.38
CA TYR A 69 7.39 -10.61 1.57
C TYR A 69 6.14 -11.36 2.07
N HIS A 70 4.97 -11.12 1.47
CA HIS A 70 3.72 -11.80 1.83
C HIS A 70 2.72 -11.84 0.67
N GLN A 71 1.73 -12.74 0.73
CA GLN A 71 0.72 -12.93 -0.33
C GLN A 71 -0.57 -12.12 -0.14
N ILE A 72 -0.74 -11.43 0.99
CA ILE A 72 -1.94 -10.61 1.24
C ILE A 72 -1.93 -9.40 0.30
N ARG A 73 -3.08 -9.11 -0.32
CA ARG A 73 -3.28 -8.00 -1.27
C ARG A 73 -4.46 -7.15 -0.84
N LEU A 74 -4.36 -5.85 -1.13
CA LEU A 74 -5.51 -4.95 -1.04
C LEU A 74 -6.46 -5.19 -2.23
N PRO A 75 -7.75 -4.85 -2.10
CA PRO A 75 -8.68 -4.87 -3.23
C PRO A 75 -8.14 -4.05 -4.41
N GLY A 76 -8.27 -4.59 -5.63
CA GLY A 76 -7.78 -3.93 -6.85
C GLY A 76 -6.27 -4.00 -7.08
N HIS A 77 -5.49 -4.56 -6.14
CA HIS A 77 -4.06 -4.78 -6.34
C HIS A 77 -3.79 -6.16 -6.99
N PRO A 78 -2.89 -6.24 -7.98
CA PRO A 78 -2.62 -7.47 -8.72
C PRO A 78 -2.02 -8.56 -7.82
N ALA A 79 -2.52 -9.79 -7.94
CA ALA A 79 -1.94 -10.96 -7.27
C ALA A 79 -0.50 -11.22 -7.73
N ALA A 80 -0.24 -11.04 -9.04
CA ALA A 80 1.07 -11.16 -9.67
C ALA A 80 2.12 -10.15 -9.15
N GLY A 81 1.70 -9.18 -8.33
CA GLY A 81 2.57 -8.16 -7.74
C GLY A 81 2.88 -7.03 -8.71
N TYR A 82 3.92 -6.26 -8.38
CA TYR A 82 4.31 -5.05 -9.09
C TYR A 82 5.71 -5.21 -9.70
N GLN A 83 5.94 -4.54 -10.83
CA GLN A 83 7.23 -4.35 -11.47
C GLN A 83 8.15 -3.47 -10.60
N VAL A 84 9.45 -3.46 -10.94
CA VAL A 84 10.48 -2.68 -10.21
C VAL A 84 10.18 -1.16 -10.22
N ASN A 85 9.53 -0.68 -11.27
CA ASN A 85 9.08 0.70 -11.44
C ASN A 85 7.74 1.02 -10.72
N GLY A 86 7.14 0.05 -10.02
CA GLY A 86 5.91 0.25 -9.24
C GLY A 86 4.60 0.08 -10.01
N TYR A 87 4.64 -0.33 -11.28
CA TYR A 87 3.42 -0.67 -12.05
C TYR A 87 2.99 -2.11 -11.82
N PRO A 88 1.68 -2.43 -11.87
CA PRO A 88 1.19 -3.81 -11.84
C PRO A 88 1.95 -4.69 -12.83
N LYS A 89 2.33 -5.91 -12.43
CA LYS A 89 2.71 -6.94 -13.41
C LYS A 89 1.43 -7.36 -14.12
N ILE A 90 1.17 -6.73 -15.25
CA ILE A 90 0.05 -7.10 -16.12
C ILE A 90 0.48 -8.32 -16.93
N ASP A 91 -0.30 -9.40 -16.85
CA ASP A 91 -0.18 -10.47 -17.83
C ASP A 91 -0.82 -9.99 -19.14
N LEU A 92 0.02 -9.53 -20.08
CA LEU A 92 -0.44 -9.06 -21.38
C LEU A 92 -1.23 -10.12 -22.14
N LYS A 93 -1.00 -11.42 -21.90
CA LYS A 93 -1.80 -12.48 -22.55
C LYS A 93 -3.23 -12.51 -22.03
N ALA A 94 -3.46 -12.24 -20.75
CA ALA A 94 -4.79 -12.16 -20.17
C ALA A 94 -5.55 -10.90 -20.62
N VAL A 95 -4.83 -9.80 -20.90
CA VAL A 95 -5.44 -8.53 -21.34
C VAL A 95 -5.71 -8.50 -22.84
N LEU A 96 -4.88 -9.16 -23.64
CA LEU A 96 -4.99 -9.17 -25.11
C LEU A 96 -5.63 -10.45 -25.68
N GLY A 97 -5.86 -11.48 -24.86
CA GLY A 97 -6.30 -12.82 -25.28
C GLY A 97 -7.81 -13.05 -25.25
N GLY A 98 -8.61 -12.12 -25.77
CA GLY A 98 -10.07 -12.25 -25.90
C GLY A 98 -10.60 -12.05 -27.33
N ALA A 99 -9.74 -12.16 -28.35
CA ALA A 99 -10.13 -12.16 -29.75
C ALA A 99 -9.33 -13.25 -30.48
N ALA A 100 -9.83 -14.48 -30.41
CA ALA A 100 -9.48 -15.55 -31.34
C ALA A 100 -10.67 -15.72 -32.29
#